data_AF-A0A357D333-F1
#
_entry.id   AF-A0A357D333-F1
#
_cell.length_a   1.000
_cell.length_b   1.000
_cell.length_c   1.000
_cell.angle_alpha   90.00
_cell.angle_beta   90.00
_cell.angle_gamma   90.00
#
_symmetry.space_group_name_H-M   'P 1'
#
loop_
_entity.id
_entity.type
_entity.pdbx_description
1 polymer ?
#
loop_
_entity_poly.entity_id
_entity_poly.type
_entity_poly.pdbx_seq_one_letter_code
_entity_poly.pdbx_strand_id
1 'polypeptide(L)'
;WIDVYENKGKTSGAYAWGCYDSHPYVLLNYQGTGNDLFTLAHELGHALHSYLSNRTQPYIDAQYPIFLAEIASTVNEVLLAIYLIDGAQSKEEKLYYLHHLLEHFRGTVFRQTMFAEFE
;
A
#
# COMPACT_ATOMS: atom_id res chain seq x y z
N TRP A 1 -9.12 -13.20 3.24
CA TRP A 1 -8.15 -12.27 2.64
C TRP A 1 -7.83 -11.19 3.64
N ILE A 2 -8.78 -10.39 4.15
CA ILE A 2 -8.45 -9.27 5.05
C ILE A 2 -8.90 -9.51 6.49
N ASP A 3 -8.01 -9.29 7.46
CA ASP A 3 -8.32 -9.17 8.89
C ASP A 3 -8.25 -7.68 9.32
N VAL A 4 -9.41 -7.06 9.54
CA VAL A 4 -9.61 -5.61 9.42
C VAL A 4 -9.36 -4.83 10.71
N TYR A 5 -9.96 -5.24 11.83
CA TYR A 5 -10.03 -4.41 13.04
C TYR A 5 -8.97 -4.80 14.07
N GLU A 6 -8.57 -3.82 14.88
CA GLU A 6 -7.69 -4.03 16.02
C GLU A 6 -8.36 -4.91 17.08
N ASN A 7 -7.59 -5.80 17.70
CA ASN A 7 -8.06 -6.62 18.82
C ASN A 7 -6.93 -6.92 19.81
N LYS A 8 -7.28 -7.40 21.01
CA LYS A 8 -6.33 -7.63 22.10
C LYS A 8 -5.29 -8.68 21.69
N GLY A 9 -4.03 -8.25 21.60
CA GLY A 9 -2.90 -9.12 21.26
C GLY A 9 -2.62 -9.23 19.75
N LYS A 10 -3.35 -8.48 18.91
CA LYS A 10 -3.05 -8.38 17.47
C LYS A 10 -1.73 -7.64 17.25
N THR A 11 -0.98 -8.09 16.24
CA THR A 11 0.22 -7.38 15.75
C THR A 11 -0.16 -5.99 15.26
N SER A 12 0.68 -4.99 15.56
CA SER A 12 0.50 -3.61 15.12
C SER A 12 0.78 -3.41 13.63
N GLY A 13 0.33 -2.28 13.09
CA GLY A 13 0.58 -1.90 11.70
C GLY A 13 -0.35 -2.59 10.70
N ALA A 14 0.13 -2.73 9.49
CA ALA A 14 -0.55 -3.42 8.38
C ALA A 14 0.50 -4.18 7.56
N TYR A 15 0.10 -5.28 6.94
CA TYR A 15 0.93 -5.99 5.98
C TYR A 15 0.11 -6.96 5.12
N ALA A 16 0.60 -7.22 3.92
CA ALA A 16 0.20 -8.34 3.08
C ALA A 16 1.17 -9.52 3.25
N TRP A 17 0.65 -10.74 3.31
CA TRP A 17 1.42 -11.98 3.43
C TRP A 17 0.75 -13.13 2.67
N GLY A 18 1.51 -14.18 2.40
CA GLY A 18 1.01 -15.43 1.82
C GLY A 18 2.16 -16.35 1.43
N CYS A 19 1.81 -17.53 0.93
CA CYS A 19 2.71 -18.42 0.22
C CYS A 19 2.17 -18.69 -1.19
N TYR A 20 2.94 -19.42 -1.98
CA TYR A 20 2.60 -19.72 -3.38
C TYR A 20 1.23 -20.39 -3.55
N ASP A 21 0.90 -21.35 -2.66
CA ASP A 21 -0.36 -22.10 -2.71
C ASP A 21 -1.52 -21.40 -2.00
N SER A 22 -1.26 -20.31 -1.27
CA SER A 22 -2.31 -19.56 -0.58
C SER A 22 -2.79 -18.37 -1.40
N HIS A 23 -4.04 -18.01 -1.23
CA HIS A 23 -4.44 -16.64 -1.56
C HIS A 23 -3.75 -15.65 -0.60
N PRO A 24 -3.51 -14.39 -0.99
CA PRO A 24 -2.90 -13.42 -0.10
C PRO A 24 -3.81 -13.13 1.10
N TYR A 25 -3.18 -12.80 2.21
CA TYR A 25 -3.78 -12.32 3.43
C TYR A 25 -3.29 -10.90 3.70
N VAL A 26 -4.19 -10.03 4.13
CA VAL A 26 -3.89 -8.66 4.51
C VAL A 26 -4.32 -8.50 5.95
N LEU A 27 -3.39 -8.07 6.80
CA LEU A 27 -3.68 -7.66 8.17
C LEU A 27 -3.76 -6.14 8.22
N LEU A 28 -4.81 -5.62 8.85
CA LEU A 28 -4.98 -4.20 9.14
C LEU A 28 -5.29 -3.99 10.62
N ASN A 29 -5.10 -2.75 11.05
CA ASN A 29 -5.65 -2.20 12.28
C ASN A 29 -6.49 -0.95 11.93
N TYR A 30 -7.59 -1.16 11.22
CA TYR A 30 -8.39 -0.10 10.60
C TYR A 30 -9.24 0.66 11.64
N GLN A 31 -9.10 1.99 11.69
CA GLN A 31 -9.79 2.87 12.64
C GLN A 31 -10.79 3.83 11.99
N GLY A 32 -10.93 3.81 10.66
CA GLY A 32 -11.86 4.66 9.92
C GLY A 32 -11.32 6.03 9.56
N THR A 33 -10.01 6.23 9.65
CA THR A 33 -9.34 7.47 9.23
C THR A 33 -9.06 7.49 7.73
N GLY A 34 -8.85 8.68 7.15
CA GLY A 34 -8.45 8.80 5.74
C GLY A 34 -7.15 8.05 5.42
N ASN A 35 -6.21 8.01 6.37
CA ASN A 35 -4.95 7.27 6.22
C ASN A 35 -5.18 5.75 6.16
N ASP A 36 -6.19 5.23 6.87
CA ASP A 36 -6.46 3.78 6.86
C ASP A 36 -6.88 3.30 5.47
N LEU A 37 -7.52 4.16 4.67
CA LEU A 37 -7.88 3.84 3.30
C LEU A 37 -6.65 3.73 2.40
N PHE A 38 -5.66 4.61 2.57
CA PHE A 38 -4.38 4.53 1.86
C PHE A 38 -3.58 3.30 2.28
N THR A 39 -3.53 2.99 3.58
CA THR A 39 -2.91 1.76 4.08
C THR A 39 -3.57 0.51 3.48
N LEU A 40 -4.90 0.47 3.43
CA LEU A 40 -5.60 -0.63 2.76
C LEU A 40 -5.23 -0.73 1.27
N ALA A 41 -5.19 0.39 0.55
CA ALA A 41 -4.82 0.41 -0.87
C ALA A 41 -3.38 -0.08 -1.10
N HIS A 42 -2.46 0.31 -0.22
CA HIS A 42 -1.06 -0.13 -0.20
C HIS A 42 -0.97 -1.66 -0.09
N GLU A 43 -1.57 -2.23 0.95
CA GLU A 43 -1.51 -3.68 1.18
C GLU A 43 -2.25 -4.49 0.11
N LEU A 44 -3.33 -3.95 -0.44
CA LEU A 44 -4.01 -4.56 -1.59
C LEU A 44 -3.14 -4.57 -2.84
N GLY A 45 -2.24 -3.60 -3.01
CA GLY A 45 -1.24 -3.61 -4.07
C GLY A 45 -0.27 -4.78 -3.95
N HIS A 46 0.28 -5.01 -2.75
CA HIS A 46 1.11 -6.18 -2.49
C HIS A 46 0.34 -7.50 -2.67
N ALA A 47 -0.89 -7.57 -2.14
CA ALA A 47 -1.74 -8.74 -2.27
C ALA A 47 -2.02 -9.08 -3.74
N LEU A 48 -2.33 -8.07 -4.57
CA LEU A 48 -2.55 -8.25 -6.00
C LEU A 48 -1.28 -8.69 -6.73
N HIS A 49 -0.14 -8.06 -6.42
CA HIS A 49 1.15 -8.41 -7.02
C HIS A 49 1.51 -9.88 -6.74
N SER A 50 1.41 -10.30 -5.47
CA SER A 50 1.65 -11.69 -5.06
C SER A 50 0.66 -12.65 -5.70
N TYR A 51 -0.63 -12.32 -5.71
CA TYR A 51 -1.66 -13.17 -6.30
C TYR A 51 -1.45 -13.39 -7.80
N LEU A 52 -1.14 -12.34 -8.55
CA LEU A 52 -0.92 -12.44 -9.99
C LEU A 52 0.37 -13.19 -10.32
N SER A 53 1.46 -12.94 -9.58
CA SER A 53 2.72 -13.67 -9.77
C SER A 53 2.57 -15.15 -9.45
N ASN A 54 1.98 -15.52 -8.31
CA ASN A 54 1.76 -16.92 -7.93
C ASN A 54 0.88 -17.69 -8.93
N ARG A 55 -0.03 -17.00 -9.63
CA ARG A 55 -0.90 -17.64 -10.64
C ARG A 55 -0.27 -17.79 -12.01
N THR A 56 0.74 -17.00 -12.33
CA THR A 56 1.27 -16.90 -13.70
C THR A 56 2.71 -17.37 -13.82
N GLN A 57 3.43 -17.46 -12.70
CA GLN A 57 4.82 -17.91 -12.64
C GLN A 57 4.92 -19.23 -11.88
N PRO A 58 5.91 -20.10 -12.20
CA PRO A 58 6.21 -21.27 -11.38
C PRO A 58 6.73 -20.85 -9.99
N TYR A 59 6.63 -21.76 -9.02
CA TYR A 59 7.01 -21.53 -7.62
C TYR A 59 8.35 -20.81 -7.43
N ILE A 60 9.37 -21.24 -8.18
CA ILE A 60 10.74 -20.71 -8.07
C ILE A 60 10.88 -19.25 -8.56
N ASP A 61 9.97 -18.79 -9.41
CA ASP A 61 10.04 -17.47 -10.06
C ASP A 61 8.92 -16.52 -9.61
N ALA A 62 7.98 -17.01 -8.79
CA ALA A 62 6.81 -16.23 -8.38
C ALA A 62 7.12 -15.12 -7.36
N GLN A 63 8.19 -15.28 -6.56
CA GLN A 63 8.62 -14.25 -5.62
C GLN A 63 9.41 -13.16 -6.34
N TYR A 64 8.83 -11.96 -6.42
CA TYR A 64 9.50 -10.79 -6.96
C TYR A 64 10.61 -10.28 -6.02
N PRO A 65 11.70 -9.71 -6.56
CA PRO A 65 12.77 -9.13 -5.76
C PRO A 65 12.27 -7.87 -5.02
N ILE A 66 12.94 -7.54 -3.91
CA ILE A 66 12.61 -6.37 -3.08
C ILE A 66 12.58 -5.05 -3.87
N PHE A 67 13.40 -4.94 -4.91
CA PHE A 67 13.43 -3.78 -5.80
C PHE A 67 12.09 -3.48 -6.49
N LEU A 68 11.25 -4.50 -6.71
CA LEU A 68 9.94 -4.36 -7.35
C LEU A 68 8.78 -4.36 -6.34
N ALA A 69 9.04 -4.62 -5.06
CA ALA A 69 8.01 -4.92 -4.08
C ALA A 69 7.03 -3.76 -3.85
N GLU A 70 7.55 -2.53 -3.82
CA GLU A 70 6.77 -1.30 -3.54
C GLU A 70 6.09 -0.69 -4.75
N ILE A 71 6.32 -1.22 -5.96
CA ILE A 71 5.77 -0.63 -7.18
C ILE A 71 4.24 -0.74 -7.18
N ALA A 72 3.71 -1.94 -6.89
CA ALA A 72 2.27 -2.18 -6.95
C ALA A 72 1.49 -1.45 -5.84
N SER A 73 2.03 -1.45 -4.61
CA SER A 73 1.45 -0.74 -3.47
C SER A 73 1.40 0.77 -3.71
N THR A 74 2.53 1.37 -4.13
CA THR A 74 2.63 2.81 -4.44
C THR A 74 1.70 3.22 -5.59
N VAL A 75 1.61 2.41 -6.67
CA VAL A 75 0.69 2.71 -7.78
C VAL A 75 -0.76 2.73 -7.29
N ASN A 76 -1.17 1.78 -6.44
CA ASN A 76 -2.53 1.75 -5.89
C ASN A 76 -2.84 2.98 -5.03
N GLU A 77 -1.91 3.42 -4.19
CA GLU A 77 -2.07 4.65 -3.41
C GLU A 77 -2.26 5.89 -4.30
N VAL A 78 -1.46 6.01 -5.37
CA VAL A 78 -1.56 7.11 -6.33
C VAL A 78 -2.89 7.07 -7.08
N LEU A 79 -3.34 5.89 -7.52
CA LEU A 79 -4.64 5.73 -8.18
C LEU A 79 -5.80 6.11 -7.25
N LEU A 80 -5.72 5.71 -5.97
CA LEU A 80 -6.69 6.12 -4.95
C LEU A 80 -6.67 7.65 -4.75
N ALA A 81 -5.49 8.26 -4.63
CA ALA A 81 -5.37 9.70 -4.48
C ALA A 81 -6.01 10.45 -5.65
N ILE A 82 -5.74 10.04 -6.90
CA ILE A 82 -6.34 10.62 -8.10
C ILE A 82 -7.86 10.50 -8.04
N TYR A 83 -8.38 9.31 -7.74
CA TYR A 83 -9.82 9.07 -7.61
C TYR A 83 -10.48 10.01 -6.58
N LEU A 84 -9.85 10.17 -5.41
CA LEU A 84 -10.36 11.05 -4.34
C LEU A 84 -10.26 12.54 -4.70
N ILE A 85 -9.21 12.96 -5.39
CA ILE A 85 -9.02 14.34 -5.88
C ILE A 85 -10.08 14.71 -6.92
N ASP A 86 -10.39 13.78 -7.83
CA ASP A 86 -11.39 13.98 -8.87
C ASP A 86 -12.82 13.91 -8.33
N GLY A 87 -13.04 13.11 -7.29
CA GLY A 87 -14.33 12.96 -6.59
C GLY A 87 -14.58 13.93 -5.44
N ALA A 88 -13.64 14.82 -5.13
CA ALA A 88 -13.76 15.74 -3.99
C ALA A 88 -14.96 16.69 -4.13
N GLN A 89 -15.74 16.83 -3.05
CA GLN A 89 -16.98 17.61 -3.01
C GLN A 89 -16.74 19.06 -2.57
N SER A 90 -15.57 19.35 -2.01
CA SER A 90 -15.17 20.69 -1.57
C SER A 90 -13.73 21.01 -1.96
N LYS A 91 -13.40 22.31 -1.98
CA LYS A 91 -12.03 22.77 -2.23
C LYS A 91 -11.08 22.28 -1.12
N GLU A 92 -11.57 22.28 0.12
CA GLU A 92 -10.85 21.88 1.31
C GLU A 92 -10.48 20.39 1.25
N GLU A 93 -11.44 19.54 0.88
CA GLU A 93 -11.22 18.10 0.66
C GLU A 93 -10.24 17.84 -0.49
N LYS A 94 -10.38 18.55 -1.61
CA LYS A 94 -9.43 18.43 -2.73
C LYS A 94 -8.01 18.82 -2.34
N LEU A 95 -7.86 19.90 -1.57
CA LEU A 95 -6.57 20.35 -1.04
C LEU A 95 -5.97 19.34 -0.06
N TYR A 96 -6.80 18.70 0.77
CA TYR A 96 -6.35 17.65 1.68
C TYR A 96 -5.73 16.47 0.92
N TYR A 97 -6.40 15.94 -0.11
CA TYR A 97 -5.87 14.81 -0.89
C TYR A 97 -4.65 15.19 -1.73
N LEU A 98 -4.62 16.40 -2.32
CA LEU A 98 -3.43 16.91 -3.01
C LEU A 98 -2.24 17.04 -2.06
N HIS A 99 -2.45 17.58 -0.86
CA HIS A 99 -1.41 17.67 0.16
C HIS A 99 -0.90 16.28 0.53
N HIS A 100 -1.80 15.32 0.77
CA HIS A 100 -1.42 13.95 1.10
C HIS A 100 -0.51 13.32 0.03
N LEU A 101 -0.87 13.46 -1.26
CA LEU A 101 -0.08 12.95 -2.37
C LEU A 101 1.31 13.63 -2.46
N LEU A 102 1.38 14.94 -2.26
CA LEU A 102 2.66 15.69 -2.28
C LEU A 102 3.58 15.28 -1.12
N GLU A 103 3.03 15.11 0.09
CA GLU A 103 3.78 14.66 1.25
C GLU A 103 4.29 13.23 1.07
N HIS A 104 3.45 12.34 0.51
CA HIS A 104 3.85 10.98 0.16
C HIS A 104 5.03 10.99 -0.82
N PHE A 105 4.92 11.73 -1.93
CA PHE A 105 6.00 11.86 -2.93
C PHE A 105 7.29 12.43 -2.33
N ARG A 106 7.18 13.46 -1.48
CA ARG A 106 8.34 14.01 -0.76
C ARG A 106 9.01 12.96 0.12
N GLY A 107 8.21 12.17 0.83
CA GLY A 107 8.68 11.15 1.77
C GLY A 107 9.31 9.92 1.11
N THR A 108 8.85 9.54 -0.08
CA THR A 108 9.30 8.33 -0.79
C THR A 108 10.41 8.60 -1.79
N VAL A 109 10.44 9.77 -2.42
CA VAL A 109 11.50 10.12 -3.39
C VAL A 109 12.60 10.91 -2.70
N PHE A 110 12.36 12.18 -2.37
CA PHE A 110 13.41 13.07 -1.89
C PHE A 110 14.02 12.62 -0.57
N ARG A 111 13.20 12.21 0.40
CA ARG A 111 13.73 11.81 1.72
C ARG A 111 14.53 10.52 1.67
N GLN A 112 14.09 9.53 0.88
CA GLN A 112 14.83 8.28 0.75
C GLN A 112 16.14 8.47 0.00
N THR A 113 16.17 9.31 -1.04
CA THR A 113 17.43 9.64 -1.73
C THR A 113 18.41 10.36 -0.81
N MET A 114 17.94 11.24 0.08
CA MET A 114 18.79 11.88 1.08
C MET A 114 19.39 10.86 2.08
N PHE A 115 18.62 9.86 2.52
CA PHE A 115 19.16 8.80 3.37
C PHE A 115 20.17 7.93 2.62
N ALA A 116 19.88 7.58 1.36
CA ALA A 116 20.80 6.80 0.53
C ALA A 116 22.13 7.52 0.22
N GLU A 117 22.13 8.86 0.16
CA GLU A 117 23.37 9.63 0.03
C GLU A 117 24.16 9.72 1.34
N PHE A 118 23.49 9.60 2.49
CA PHE A 118 24.11 9.65 3.81
C PHE A 118 24.73 8.32 4.24
N GLU A 119 24.11 7.20 3.87
CA GLU A 119 24.61 5.83 4.09
C GLU A 119 25.91 5.52 3.35
#